data_AF-A0A537KVH5-F1
#
_entry.id   AF-A0A537KVH5-F1
#
_cell.length_a   1.000
_cell.length_b   1.000
_cell.length_c   1.000
_cell.angle_alpha   90.00
_cell.angle_beta   90.00
_cell.angle_gamma   90.00
#
_symmetry.space_group_name_H-M   'P 1'
#
loop_
_entity.id
_entity.type
_entity.pdbx_description
1 polymer ?
#
loop_
_entity_poly.entity_id
_entity_poly.type
_entity_poly.pdbx_seq_one_letter_code
_entity_poly.pdbx_strand_id
1 'polypeptide(L)'
;MDWTTVAAKVIGLGAPMLGNALGGPLGGLAGKVLADAFGAAAATPEAVHAAITDKAADVRLAAEAAQKAESEWMSALAEIGKAQVGEIGATMRAEAASEDALQRWWRPLYALELSLLECPAFAITVLHALWNGHDVGINGLANLSGLLMTYFGARFGVLGVYVSGRTREKQTAMTGEDAPSIVGAVIKAVARKR
;
A
#
# COMPACT_ATOMS: atom_id res chain seq x y z
N MET A 1 -4.10 -27.10 -2.02
CA MET A 1 -2.76 -26.47 -1.83
C MET A 1 -3.02 -25.07 -1.31
N ASP A 2 -2.24 -24.61 -0.34
CA ASP A 2 -2.48 -23.30 0.26
C ASP A 2 -1.67 -22.21 -0.43
N TRP A 3 -2.23 -20.99 -0.52
CA TRP A 3 -1.57 -19.80 -1.09
C TRP A 3 -0.21 -19.50 -0.45
N THR A 4 0.01 -19.95 0.79
CA THR A 4 1.28 -19.84 1.53
C THR A 4 2.43 -20.57 0.83
N THR A 5 2.17 -21.72 0.21
CA THR A 5 3.19 -22.51 -0.50
C THR A 5 3.56 -21.87 -1.83
N VAL A 6 2.57 -21.30 -2.51
CA VAL A 6 2.77 -20.51 -3.74
C VAL A 6 3.53 -19.23 -3.41
N ALA A 7 3.14 -18.53 -2.34
CA ALA A 7 3.81 -17.32 -1.87
C ALA A 7 5.30 -17.55 -1.60
N ALA A 8 5.66 -18.61 -0.88
CA ALA A 8 7.08 -18.93 -0.60
C ALA A 8 7.91 -19.13 -1.88
N LYS A 9 7.35 -19.83 -2.88
CA LYS A 9 8.01 -20.01 -4.18
C LYS A 9 8.17 -18.68 -4.94
N VAL A 10 7.13 -17.84 -4.95
CA VAL A 10 7.14 -16.53 -5.64
C VAL A 10 8.14 -15.57 -4.99
N ILE A 11 8.25 -15.57 -3.66
CA ILE A 11 9.28 -14.82 -2.92
C ILE A 11 10.68 -15.32 -3.32
N GLY A 12 10.88 -16.63 -3.38
CA GLY A 12 12.14 -17.24 -3.79
C GLY A 12 12.55 -16.94 -5.24
N LEU A 13 11.58 -16.69 -6.12
CA LEU A 13 11.79 -16.27 -7.51
C LEU A 13 12.05 -14.77 -7.67
N GLY A 14 12.07 -14.00 -6.58
CA GLY A 14 12.40 -12.58 -6.59
C GLY A 14 11.21 -11.64 -6.72
N ALA A 15 10.00 -12.09 -6.38
CA ALA A 15 8.78 -11.26 -6.35
C ALA A 15 8.18 -11.14 -4.92
N PRO A 16 8.89 -10.50 -3.96
CA PRO A 16 8.52 -10.49 -2.55
C PRO A 16 7.20 -9.77 -2.24
N MET A 17 6.85 -8.69 -2.94
CA MET A 17 5.62 -7.92 -2.68
C MET A 17 4.39 -8.71 -3.13
N LEU A 18 4.47 -9.37 -4.28
CA LEU A 18 3.43 -10.28 -4.74
C LEU A 18 3.28 -11.50 -3.82
N GLY A 19 4.40 -12.09 -3.39
CA GLY A 19 4.38 -13.19 -2.44
C GLY A 19 3.72 -12.83 -1.10
N ASN A 20 4.02 -11.66 -0.56
CA ASN A 20 3.35 -11.16 0.64
C ASN A 20 1.86 -10.85 0.39
N ALA A 21 1.51 -10.33 -0.79
CA ALA A 21 0.12 -10.07 -1.15
C ALA A 21 -0.71 -11.37 -1.24
N LEU A 22 -0.12 -12.47 -1.74
CA LEU A 22 -0.72 -13.81 -1.76
C LEU A 22 -1.01 -14.37 -0.37
N GLY A 23 -0.11 -14.13 0.59
CA GLY A 23 -0.29 -14.53 1.99
C GLY A 23 -1.20 -13.59 2.80
N GLY A 24 -1.60 -12.46 2.22
CA GLY A 24 -2.38 -11.42 2.88
C GLY A 24 -3.85 -11.36 2.40
N PRO A 25 -4.63 -10.38 2.90
CA PRO A 25 -6.05 -10.22 2.56
C PRO A 25 -6.31 -9.90 1.08
N LEU A 26 -5.26 -9.56 0.31
CA LEU A 26 -5.33 -9.30 -1.12
C LEU A 26 -4.95 -10.52 -1.98
N GLY A 27 -4.83 -11.71 -1.38
CA GLY A 27 -4.27 -12.88 -2.05
C GLY A 27 -5.03 -13.35 -3.29
N GLY A 28 -6.35 -13.15 -3.33
CA GLY A 28 -7.16 -13.46 -4.51
C GLY A 28 -6.83 -12.58 -5.74
N LEU A 29 -6.48 -11.32 -5.52
CA LEU A 29 -6.09 -10.39 -6.60
C LEU A 29 -4.65 -10.66 -7.06
N ALA A 30 -3.73 -10.87 -6.11
CA ALA A 30 -2.35 -11.25 -6.42
C ALA A 30 -2.27 -12.58 -7.16
N GLY A 31 -3.13 -13.54 -6.80
CA GLY A 31 -3.25 -14.84 -7.47
C GLY A 31 -3.66 -14.73 -8.94
N LYS A 32 -4.49 -13.74 -9.28
CA LYS A 32 -4.90 -13.49 -10.67
C LYS A 32 -3.76 -12.96 -11.53
N VAL A 33 -2.99 -11.98 -11.02
CA VAL A 33 -1.85 -11.42 -11.74
C VAL A 33 -0.74 -12.46 -11.97
N LEU A 34 -0.52 -13.32 -10.98
CA LEU A 34 0.38 -14.48 -11.13
C LEU A 34 -0.13 -15.50 -12.13
N ALA A 35 -1.44 -15.80 -12.14
CA ALA A 35 -2.03 -16.70 -13.13
C ALA A 35 -1.82 -16.16 -14.56
N ASP A 36 -2.02 -14.87 -14.78
CA ASP A 36 -1.82 -14.23 -16.08
C ASP A 36 -0.33 -14.25 -16.51
N ALA A 37 0.59 -13.95 -15.60
CA ALA A 37 2.03 -13.96 -15.89
C ALA A 37 2.60 -15.36 -16.16
N PHE A 38 2.15 -16.36 -15.40
CA PHE A 38 2.59 -17.75 -15.58
C PHE A 38 1.75 -18.53 -16.60
N GLY A 39 0.62 -17.98 -17.07
CA GLY A 39 -0.27 -18.62 -18.06
C GLY A 39 -1.09 -19.77 -17.48
N ALA A 40 -1.46 -19.69 -16.20
CA ALA A 40 -2.26 -20.73 -15.55
C ALA A 40 -3.71 -20.73 -16.06
N ALA A 41 -4.31 -21.92 -16.18
CA ALA A 41 -5.69 -22.07 -16.66
C ALA A 41 -6.75 -21.46 -15.72
N ALA A 42 -6.40 -21.26 -14.44
CA ALA A 42 -7.26 -20.64 -13.45
C ALA A 42 -6.41 -19.92 -12.38
N ALA A 43 -6.99 -18.88 -11.76
CA ALA A 43 -6.39 -18.18 -10.61
C ALA A 43 -6.61 -18.95 -9.30
N THR A 44 -6.38 -20.27 -9.32
CA THR A 44 -6.42 -21.13 -8.13
C THR A 44 -4.99 -21.46 -7.67
N PRO A 45 -4.76 -21.67 -6.36
CA PRO A 45 -3.45 -22.04 -5.83
C PRO A 45 -2.81 -23.21 -6.58
N GLU A 46 -3.62 -24.22 -6.93
CA GLU A 46 -3.18 -25.45 -7.60
C GLU A 46 -2.74 -25.18 -9.04
N ALA A 47 -3.52 -24.41 -9.80
CA ALA A 47 -3.23 -24.13 -11.20
C ALA A 47 -2.01 -23.21 -11.34
N VAL A 48 -1.90 -22.21 -10.46
CA VAL A 48 -0.72 -21.32 -10.42
C VAL A 48 0.52 -22.08 -9.97
N HIS A 49 0.41 -22.96 -8.97
CA HIS A 49 1.53 -23.79 -8.55
C HIS A 49 2.02 -24.73 -9.64
N ALA A 50 1.09 -25.36 -10.38
CA ALA A 50 1.42 -26.21 -11.51
C ALA A 50 2.14 -25.42 -12.61
N ALA A 51 1.62 -24.24 -12.98
CA ALA A 51 2.24 -23.38 -14.00
C ALA A 51 3.63 -22.86 -13.58
N ILE A 52 3.82 -22.53 -12.30
CA ILE A 52 5.14 -22.16 -11.75
C ILE A 52 6.09 -23.35 -11.79
N THR A 53 5.62 -24.55 -11.41
CA THR A 53 6.49 -25.74 -11.33
C THR A 53 6.88 -26.26 -12.71
N ASP A 54 6.00 -26.17 -13.70
CA ASP A 54 6.27 -26.50 -15.09
C ASP A 54 7.33 -25.56 -15.71
N LYS A 55 7.24 -24.25 -15.40
CA LYS A 55 8.22 -23.25 -15.83
C LYS A 55 9.49 -23.21 -14.97
N ALA A 56 9.48 -23.76 -13.76
CA ALA A 56 10.64 -23.79 -12.86
C ALA A 56 11.78 -24.70 -13.37
N ALA A 57 11.55 -25.49 -14.43
CA ALA A 57 12.61 -26.18 -15.16
C ALA A 57 13.67 -25.21 -15.72
N ASP A 58 13.29 -23.95 -16.00
CA ASP A 58 14.21 -22.85 -16.26
C ASP A 58 13.99 -21.75 -15.20
N VAL A 59 14.76 -21.83 -14.12
CA VAL A 59 14.68 -20.92 -12.97
C VAL A 59 14.82 -19.45 -13.38
N ARG A 60 15.59 -19.15 -14.45
CA ARG A 60 15.78 -17.79 -14.92
C ARG A 60 14.51 -17.25 -15.59
N LEU A 61 13.87 -18.05 -16.45
CA LEU A 61 12.60 -17.67 -17.05
C LEU A 61 11.48 -17.54 -16.01
N ALA A 62 11.46 -18.40 -15.00
CA ALA A 62 10.51 -18.31 -13.90
C ALA A 62 10.72 -17.04 -13.04
N ALA A 63 11.97 -16.66 -12.78
CA ALA A 63 12.30 -15.43 -12.06
C ALA A 63 11.96 -14.16 -12.87
N GLU A 64 12.29 -14.15 -14.16
CA GLU A 64 11.92 -13.04 -15.07
C GLU A 64 10.39 -12.86 -15.15
N ALA A 65 9.64 -13.96 -15.24
CA ALA A 65 8.17 -13.92 -15.22
C ALA A 65 7.61 -13.40 -13.88
N ALA A 66 8.18 -13.83 -12.75
CA ALA A 66 7.78 -13.37 -11.42
C ALA A 66 8.05 -11.86 -11.22
N GLN A 67 9.23 -11.38 -11.62
CA GLN A 67 9.58 -9.96 -11.54
C GLN A 67 8.71 -9.10 -12.45
N LYS A 68 8.41 -9.59 -13.67
CA LYS A 68 7.49 -8.91 -14.58
C LYS A 68 6.10 -8.80 -13.96
N ALA A 69 5.57 -9.89 -13.40
CA ALA A 69 4.30 -9.89 -12.68
C ALA A 69 4.30 -8.88 -11.52
N GLU A 70 5.40 -8.79 -10.78
CA GLU A 70 5.52 -7.84 -9.67
C GLU A 70 5.53 -6.39 -10.16
N SER A 71 6.25 -6.09 -11.24
CA SER A 71 6.23 -4.75 -11.83
C SER A 71 4.84 -4.36 -12.36
N GLU A 72 4.12 -5.31 -12.98
CA GLU A 72 2.75 -5.11 -13.45
C GLU A 72 1.81 -4.87 -12.28
N TRP A 73 1.91 -5.69 -11.22
CA TRP A 73 1.15 -5.51 -9.98
C TRP A 73 1.39 -4.14 -9.34
N MET A 74 2.64 -3.71 -9.22
CA MET A 74 2.99 -2.40 -8.68
C MET A 74 2.48 -1.25 -9.54
N SER A 75 2.55 -1.40 -10.88
CA SER A 75 2.01 -0.40 -11.79
C SER A 75 0.48 -0.30 -11.72
N ALA A 76 -0.22 -1.43 -11.61
CA ALA A 76 -1.67 -1.47 -11.47
C ALA A 76 -2.10 -0.82 -10.15
N LEU A 77 -1.42 -1.14 -9.04
CA LEU A 77 -1.66 -0.47 -7.76
C LEU A 77 -1.38 1.04 -7.82
N ALA A 78 -0.33 1.44 -8.54
CA ALA A 78 -0.01 2.85 -8.72
C ALA A 78 -1.08 3.58 -9.55
N GLU A 79 -1.61 2.99 -10.62
CA GLU A 79 -2.68 3.58 -11.43
C GLU A 79 -4.01 3.65 -10.69
N ILE A 80 -4.39 2.60 -9.96
CA ILE A 80 -5.57 2.61 -9.08
C ILE A 80 -5.41 3.73 -8.04
N GLY A 81 -4.24 3.83 -7.42
CA GLY A 81 -3.92 4.90 -6.47
C GLY A 81 -4.01 6.29 -7.09
N LYS A 82 -3.47 6.50 -8.30
CA LYS A 82 -3.55 7.78 -9.02
C LYS A 82 -4.97 8.17 -9.36
N ALA A 83 -5.77 7.25 -9.91
CA ALA A 83 -7.16 7.52 -10.28
C ALA A 83 -7.99 7.87 -9.04
N GLN A 84 -7.85 7.10 -7.96
CA GLN A 84 -8.52 7.37 -6.70
C GLN A 84 -8.10 8.72 -6.10
N VAL A 85 -6.81 9.05 -6.11
CA VAL A 85 -6.30 10.36 -5.65
C VAL A 85 -6.81 11.50 -6.53
N GLY A 86 -6.94 11.28 -7.84
CA GLY A 86 -7.46 12.27 -8.80
C GLY A 86 -8.93 12.60 -8.53
N GLU A 87 -9.78 11.58 -8.40
CA GLU A 87 -11.21 11.74 -8.08
C GLU A 87 -11.42 12.38 -6.71
N ILE A 88 -10.70 11.91 -5.69
CA ILE A 88 -10.71 12.54 -4.36
C ILE A 88 -10.20 13.98 -4.44
N GLY A 89 -9.18 14.27 -5.24
CA GLY A 89 -8.68 15.63 -5.45
C GLY A 89 -9.70 16.54 -6.15
N ALA A 90 -10.58 16.00 -6.98
CA ALA A 90 -11.67 16.74 -7.59
C ALA A 90 -12.74 17.10 -6.56
N THR A 91 -13.17 16.14 -5.74
CA THR A 91 -14.13 16.41 -4.66
C THR A 91 -13.54 17.35 -3.62
N MET A 92 -12.29 17.16 -3.21
CA MET A 92 -11.61 18.03 -2.24
C MET A 92 -11.47 19.48 -2.74
N ARG A 93 -11.29 19.72 -4.04
CA ARG A 93 -11.27 21.09 -4.60
C ARG A 93 -12.66 21.73 -4.61
N ALA A 94 -13.70 20.94 -4.89
CA ALA A 94 -15.08 21.40 -4.78
C ALA A 94 -15.44 21.72 -3.32
N GLU A 95 -14.96 20.91 -2.38
CA GLU A 95 -15.13 21.10 -0.94
C GLU A 95 -14.30 22.26 -0.37
N ALA A 96 -13.09 22.50 -0.89
CA ALA A 96 -12.24 23.61 -0.45
C ALA A 96 -12.83 24.99 -0.79
N ALA A 97 -13.74 25.06 -1.77
CA ALA A 97 -14.53 26.25 -2.08
C ALA A 97 -15.72 26.44 -1.12
N SER A 98 -16.08 25.42 -0.34
CA SER A 98 -17.12 25.51 0.69
C SER A 98 -16.53 26.05 2.01
N GLU A 99 -17.10 27.12 2.54
CA GLU A 99 -16.67 27.75 3.80
C GLU A 99 -17.17 27.01 5.07
N ASP A 100 -17.38 25.70 5.02
CA ASP A 100 -17.91 24.95 6.16
C ASP A 100 -16.83 24.74 7.25
N ALA A 101 -17.11 25.26 8.44
CA ALA A 101 -16.24 25.14 9.61
C ALA A 101 -16.00 23.68 10.01
N LEU A 102 -17.01 22.81 9.87
CA LEU A 102 -16.90 21.41 10.27
C LEU A 102 -15.89 20.67 9.37
N GLN A 103 -15.91 20.97 8.08
CA GLN A 103 -15.01 20.42 7.07
C GLN A 103 -13.56 20.89 7.25
N ARG A 104 -13.38 22.14 7.70
CA ARG A 104 -12.07 22.72 8.01
C ARG A 104 -11.43 22.13 9.26
N TRP A 105 -12.23 21.79 10.27
CA TRP A 105 -11.75 21.34 11.57
C TRP A 105 -11.67 19.82 11.72
N TRP A 106 -12.46 19.05 10.98
CA TRP A 106 -12.43 17.59 11.02
C TRP A 106 -11.04 17.00 10.71
N ARG A 107 -10.34 17.54 9.71
CA ARG A 107 -9.00 17.04 9.33
C ARG A 107 -7.93 17.26 10.42
N PRO A 108 -7.79 18.46 11.03
CA PRO A 108 -6.98 18.64 12.23
C PRO A 108 -7.39 17.78 13.42
N LEU A 109 -8.70 17.64 13.68
CA LEU A 109 -9.23 16.81 14.78
C LEU A 109 -8.81 15.35 14.61
N TYR A 110 -8.99 14.80 13.40
CA TYR A 110 -8.58 13.44 13.07
C TYR A 110 -7.07 13.23 13.27
N ALA A 111 -6.24 14.21 12.88
CA ALA A 111 -4.79 14.14 13.10
C ALA A 111 -4.42 14.14 14.59
N LEU A 112 -5.11 14.94 15.40
CA LEU A 112 -4.90 15.00 16.85
C LEU A 112 -5.39 13.74 17.55
N GLU A 113 -6.56 13.22 17.20
CA GLU A 113 -7.11 11.96 17.72
C GLU A 113 -6.11 10.81 17.49
N LEU A 114 -5.65 10.65 16.25
CA LEU A 114 -4.71 9.57 15.89
C LEU A 114 -3.37 9.72 16.63
N SER A 115 -2.82 10.94 16.69
CA SER A 115 -1.47 11.18 17.24
C SER A 115 -1.42 11.21 18.77
N LEU A 116 -2.45 11.75 19.43
CA LEU A 116 -2.46 11.95 20.88
C LEU A 116 -3.19 10.87 21.65
N LEU A 117 -4.23 10.26 21.05
CA LEU A 117 -5.02 9.26 21.75
C LEU A 117 -4.66 7.87 21.27
N GLU A 118 -4.81 7.61 19.97
CA GLU A 118 -4.78 6.25 19.46
C GLU A 118 -3.37 5.64 19.44
N CYS A 119 -2.37 6.34 18.90
CA CYS A 119 -0.99 5.83 18.87
C CYS A 119 -0.39 5.65 20.28
N PRO A 120 -0.52 6.61 21.22
CA PRO A 120 -0.01 6.44 22.57
C PRO A 120 -0.77 5.36 23.35
N ALA A 121 -2.10 5.27 23.21
CA ALA A 121 -2.88 4.21 23.86
C ALA A 121 -2.45 2.82 23.37
N PHE A 122 -2.24 2.66 22.05
CA PHE A 122 -1.75 1.41 21.50
C PHE A 122 -0.33 1.08 22.01
N ALA A 123 0.58 2.05 22.02
CA ALA A 123 1.93 1.84 22.55
C ALA A 123 1.93 1.46 24.03
N ILE A 124 1.15 2.16 24.86
CA ILE A 124 1.05 1.90 26.31
C ILE A 124 0.45 0.53 26.57
N THR A 125 -0.61 0.12 25.85
CA THR A 125 -1.24 -1.19 26.05
C THR A 125 -0.29 -2.33 25.70
N VAL A 126 0.48 -2.22 24.62
CA VAL A 126 1.50 -3.21 24.25
C VAL A 126 2.63 -3.26 25.28
N LEU A 127 3.16 -2.11 25.69
CA LEU A 127 4.21 -2.04 26.72
C LEU A 127 3.74 -2.61 28.07
N HIS A 128 2.50 -2.33 28.46
CA HIS A 128 1.92 -2.86 29.69
C HIS A 128 1.70 -4.38 29.62
N ALA A 129 1.26 -4.91 28.48
CA ALA A 129 1.13 -6.36 28.28
C ALA A 129 2.49 -7.08 28.33
N LEU A 130 3.53 -6.46 27.75
CA LEU A 130 4.91 -6.95 27.82
C LEU A 130 5.47 -6.91 29.24
N TRP A 131 5.25 -5.81 29.97
CA TRP A 131 5.72 -5.64 31.34
C TRP A 131 5.13 -6.69 32.30
N ASN A 132 3.85 -7.01 32.11
CA ASN A 132 3.15 -7.99 32.94
C ASN A 132 3.35 -9.45 32.49
N GLY A 133 4.08 -9.70 31.40
CA GLY A 133 4.24 -11.05 30.82
C GLY A 133 2.91 -11.69 30.41
N HIS A 134 1.96 -10.90 29.90
CA HIS A 134 0.62 -11.38 29.56
C HIS A 134 0.61 -12.06 28.18
N ASP A 135 0.99 -13.34 28.14
CA ASP A 135 1.15 -14.13 26.91
C ASP A 135 -0.11 -14.17 26.04
N VAL A 136 -1.30 -14.25 26.63
CA VAL A 136 -2.58 -14.30 25.89
C VAL A 136 -2.82 -13.01 25.10
N GLY A 137 -2.48 -11.86 25.66
CA GLY A 137 -2.64 -10.55 25.02
C GLY A 137 -1.64 -10.33 23.90
N ILE A 138 -0.39 -10.77 24.10
CA ILE A 138 0.68 -10.69 23.09
C ILE A 138 0.35 -11.59 21.89
N ASN A 139 -0.06 -12.83 22.14
CA ASN A 139 -0.44 -13.77 21.08
C ASN A 139 -1.74 -13.33 20.37
N GLY A 140 -2.70 -12.76 21.10
CA GLY A 140 -3.90 -12.16 20.51
C GLY A 140 -3.57 -11.01 19.55
N LEU A 141 -2.61 -10.15 19.92
CA LEU A 141 -2.13 -9.08 19.05
C LEU A 141 -1.46 -9.62 17.77
N ALA A 142 -0.65 -10.68 17.90
CA ALA A 142 -0.01 -11.34 16.77
C ALA A 142 -1.06 -11.91 15.79
N ASN A 143 -2.12 -12.53 16.30
CA ASN A 143 -3.23 -13.05 15.48
C ASN A 143 -4.01 -11.96 14.75
N LEU A 144 -4.15 -10.77 15.36
CA LEU A 144 -4.84 -9.63 14.77
C LEU A 144 -3.91 -8.70 13.96
N SER A 145 -2.62 -9.03 13.83
CA SER A 145 -1.61 -8.18 13.22
C SER A 145 -1.97 -7.74 11.79
N GLY A 146 -2.54 -8.62 10.98
CA GLY A 146 -2.98 -8.29 9.62
C GLY A 146 -4.13 -7.27 9.59
N LEU A 147 -5.10 -7.41 10.50
CA LEU A 147 -6.19 -6.45 10.66
C LEU A 147 -5.65 -5.10 11.15
N LEU A 148 -4.78 -5.12 12.16
CA LEU A 148 -4.16 -3.92 12.72
C LEU A 148 -3.30 -3.19 11.69
N MET A 149 -2.51 -3.90 10.89
CA MET A 149 -1.72 -3.30 9.81
C MET A 149 -2.61 -2.67 8.73
N THR A 150 -3.72 -3.33 8.38
CA THR A 150 -4.69 -2.76 7.43
C THR A 150 -5.34 -1.50 8.00
N TYR A 151 -5.73 -1.54 9.27
CA TYR A 151 -6.37 -0.43 9.97
C TYR A 151 -5.43 0.78 10.12
N PHE A 152 -4.25 0.57 10.71
CA PHE A 152 -3.26 1.63 10.89
C PHE A 152 -2.71 2.11 9.54
N GLY A 153 -2.48 1.20 8.58
CA GLY A 153 -2.07 1.55 7.23
C GLY A 153 -3.06 2.48 6.53
N ALA A 154 -4.36 2.19 6.63
CA ALA A 154 -5.40 3.07 6.10
C ALA A 154 -5.43 4.42 6.84
N ARG A 155 -5.40 4.42 8.18
CA ARG A 155 -5.46 5.66 8.96
C ARG A 155 -4.25 6.57 8.76
N PHE A 156 -3.03 6.02 8.77
CA PHE A 156 -1.81 6.76 8.49
C PHE A 156 -1.70 7.18 7.03
N GLY A 157 -2.25 6.39 6.09
CA GLY A 157 -2.35 6.78 4.68
C GLY A 157 -3.14 8.07 4.51
N VAL A 158 -4.30 8.18 5.16
CA VAL A 158 -5.11 9.41 5.18
C VAL A 158 -4.34 10.59 5.79
N LEU A 159 -3.68 10.37 6.93
CA LEU A 159 -2.88 11.42 7.57
C LEU A 159 -1.71 11.88 6.69
N GLY A 160 -1.02 10.94 6.04
CA GLY A 160 0.10 11.22 5.13
C GLY A 160 -0.32 12.12 3.98
N VAL A 161 -1.44 11.81 3.32
CA VAL A 161 -2.00 12.67 2.26
C VAL A 161 -2.31 14.08 2.78
N TYR A 162 -2.90 14.19 3.97
CA TYR A 162 -3.21 15.49 4.58
C TYR A 162 -1.94 16.32 4.90
N VAL A 163 -0.92 15.71 5.52
CA VAL A 163 0.33 16.40 5.87
C VAL A 163 1.09 16.84 4.61
N SER A 164 1.15 15.97 3.60
CA SER A 164 1.74 16.30 2.30
C SER A 164 0.98 17.43 1.60
N GLY A 165 -0.35 17.40 1.61
CA GLY A 165 -1.19 18.48 1.05
C GLY A 165 -0.93 19.82 1.71
N ARG A 166 -0.97 19.87 3.05
CA ARG A 166 -0.73 21.11 3.81
C ARG A 166 0.68 21.68 3.63
N THR A 167 1.67 20.81 3.47
CA THR A 167 3.05 21.22 3.18
C THR A 167 3.14 21.90 1.81
N ARG A 168 2.47 21.34 0.80
CA ARG A 168 2.41 21.91 -0.56
C ARG A 168 1.66 23.23 -0.61
N GLU A 169 0.55 23.37 0.12
CA GLU A 169 -0.19 24.63 0.25
C GLU A 169 0.69 25.73 0.85
N LYS A 170 1.41 25.43 1.94
CA LYS A 170 2.32 26.38 2.58
C LYS A 170 3.48 26.78 1.67
N GLN A 171 4.06 25.81 0.95
CA GLN A 171 5.12 26.09 -0.02
C GLN A 171 4.61 27.01 -1.12
N THR A 172 3.47 26.68 -1.73
CA THR A 172 2.85 27.49 -2.80
C THR A 172 2.52 28.91 -2.32
N ALA A 173 2.02 29.06 -1.10
CA ALA A 173 1.76 30.38 -0.50
C ALA A 173 3.04 31.20 -0.24
N MET A 174 4.19 30.55 0.00
CA MET A 174 5.47 31.22 0.24
C MET A 174 6.26 31.51 -1.04
N THR A 175 6.18 30.63 -2.05
CA THR A 175 7.01 30.70 -3.27
C THR A 175 6.25 31.19 -4.50
N GLY A 176 4.91 31.20 -4.47
CA GLY A 176 4.07 31.56 -5.62
C GLY A 176 4.08 30.55 -6.77
N GLU A 177 4.90 29.49 -6.68
CA GLU A 177 4.93 28.35 -7.59
C GLU A 177 4.27 27.14 -6.93
N ASP A 178 3.41 26.42 -7.66
CA ASP A 178 2.90 25.12 -7.22
C ASP A 178 4.08 24.17 -6.95
N ALA A 179 4.11 23.58 -5.75
CA ALA A 179 5.20 22.70 -5.32
C ALA A 179 5.55 21.67 -6.43
N PRO A 180 6.83 21.56 -6.85
CA PRO A 180 7.20 20.79 -8.02
C PRO A 180 6.83 19.32 -7.82
N SER A 181 5.90 18.81 -8.64
CA SER A 181 5.63 17.39 -8.68
C SER A 181 6.85 16.66 -9.25
N ILE A 182 7.11 15.43 -8.80
CA ILE A 182 8.20 14.59 -9.34
C ILE A 182 8.09 14.49 -10.87
N VAL A 183 6.86 14.41 -11.38
CA VAL A 183 6.55 14.44 -12.81
C VAL A 183 6.97 15.76 -13.45
N GLY A 184 6.69 16.90 -12.81
CA GLY A 184 7.11 18.22 -13.26
C GLY A 184 8.64 18.39 -13.28
N ALA A 185 9.34 17.84 -12.28
CA ALA A 185 10.80 17.83 -12.25
C ALA A 185 11.40 16.98 -13.37
N VAL A 186 10.80 15.81 -13.67
CA VAL A 186 11.21 14.93 -14.77
C VAL A 186 10.93 15.60 -16.13
N ILE A 187 9.75 16.19 -16.33
CA ILE A 187 9.43 16.92 -17.57
C ILE A 187 10.38 18.11 -17.77
N LYS A 188 10.66 18.87 -16.71
CA LYS A 188 11.61 20.00 -16.76
C LYS A 188 13.03 19.54 -17.07
N ALA A 189 13.46 18.41 -16.52
CA ALA A 189 14.76 17.80 -16.81
C ALA A 189 14.87 17.30 -18.26
N VAL A 190 13.79 16.71 -18.80
CA VAL A 190 13.73 16.25 -20.21
C VAL A 190 13.68 17.43 -21.17
N ALA A 191 12.92 18.48 -20.85
CA ALA A 191 12.82 19.69 -21.66
C ALA A 191 14.15 20.48 -21.73
N ARG A 192 14.97 20.43 -20.68
CA ARG A 192 16.29 21.08 -20.63
C ARG A 192 17.38 20.34 -21.42
N LYS A 193 17.08 19.12 -21.88
CA LYS A 193 18.02 18.22 -22.57
C LYS A 193 17.79 18.17 -24.08
N ARG A 194 16.74 18.83 -24.59
CA ARG A 194 16.55 19.19 -26.00
C ARG A 194 17.09 20.60 -26.24
#